data_AF-A0A7W3CEI1-F1
#
_entry.id   AF-A0A7W3CEI1-F1
#
_cell.length_a   1.000
_cell.length_b   1.000
_cell.length_c   1.000
_cell.angle_alpha   90.00
_cell.angle_beta   90.00
_cell.angle_gamma   90.00
#
_symmetry.space_group_name_H-M   'P 1'
#
loop_
_entity.id
_entity.type
_entity.pdbx_description
1 polymer ?
#
loop_
_entity_poly.entity_id
_entity_poly.type
_entity_poly.pdbx_seq_one_letter_code
_entity_poly.pdbx_strand_id
1 'polypeptide(L)'
;MCAGFDLVVNNVRIQSSEILYQACRFPHHPSLQLEILSESNPMMAKKIARKNTHLTRQGWDSNRISIMKWAVFSKLCQNWDSFYFLLDSTGDKFIVEYSEKDIFWGARKEKDSFYGVNALGRILMFTRNVARTKGNTAFSAIPPLKIPQFDLLGSKIAPVLSTDKPPSLTPQLF
;
A
#
# COMPACT_ATOMS: atom_id res chain seq x y z
N MET A 1 -8.29 8.17 -2.19
CA MET A 1 -7.24 7.38 -2.87
C MET A 1 -6.67 8.17 -4.04
N CYS A 2 -5.36 8.13 -4.23
CA CYS A 2 -4.68 8.84 -5.32
C CYS A 2 -4.13 7.84 -6.34
N ALA A 3 -4.68 7.87 -7.55
CA ALA A 3 -4.34 6.99 -8.67
C ALA A 3 -3.07 7.47 -9.42
N GLY A 4 -2.56 6.64 -10.34
CA GLY A 4 -1.43 7.01 -11.20
C GLY A 4 -0.04 6.74 -10.60
N PHE A 5 0.03 5.89 -9.58
CA PHE A 5 1.27 5.54 -8.87
C PHE A 5 1.36 4.03 -8.73
N ASP A 6 1.46 3.37 -9.87
CA ASP A 6 1.55 1.93 -9.94
C ASP A 6 2.83 1.45 -9.25
N LEU A 7 2.74 0.20 -8.78
CA LEU A 7 3.76 -0.53 -8.07
C LEU A 7 4.19 -1.74 -8.90
N VAL A 8 5.40 -2.21 -8.65
CA VAL A 8 5.85 -3.52 -9.07
C VAL A 8 6.39 -4.27 -7.86
N VAL A 9 5.85 -5.45 -7.61
CA VAL A 9 6.35 -6.35 -6.55
C VAL A 9 6.46 -7.74 -7.16
N ASN A 10 7.64 -8.36 -7.06
CA ASN A 10 7.91 -9.66 -7.68
C ASN A 10 7.52 -9.71 -9.18
N ASN A 11 7.85 -8.66 -9.94
CA ASN A 11 7.47 -8.48 -11.35
C ASN A 11 5.96 -8.39 -11.63
N VAL A 12 5.12 -8.29 -10.60
CA VAL A 12 3.68 -8.08 -10.74
C VAL A 12 3.38 -6.59 -10.68
N ARG A 13 2.74 -6.05 -11.72
CA ARG A 13 2.21 -4.68 -11.73
C ARG A 13 0.97 -4.60 -10.83
N ILE A 14 0.92 -3.59 -9.95
CA ILE A 14 -0.16 -3.39 -8.98
C ILE A 14 -0.55 -1.91 -8.98
N GLN A 15 -1.84 -1.61 -9.13
CA GLN A 15 -2.32 -0.26 -9.44
C GLN A 15 -2.34 0.66 -8.22
N SER A 16 -2.29 0.10 -7.01
CA SER A 16 -2.25 0.89 -5.78
C SER A 16 -1.69 0.13 -4.58
N SER A 17 -1.19 0.88 -3.59
CA SER A 17 -0.74 0.35 -2.30
C SER A 17 -1.86 -0.35 -1.53
N GLU A 18 -3.10 0.09 -1.70
CA GLU A 18 -4.28 -0.51 -1.07
C GLU A 18 -4.59 -1.88 -1.66
N ILE A 19 -4.46 -2.06 -2.98
CA ILE A 19 -4.61 -3.36 -3.65
C ILE A 19 -3.54 -4.34 -3.14
N LEU A 20 -2.27 -3.91 -3.14
CA LEU A 20 -1.16 -4.69 -2.57
C LEU A 20 -1.42 -5.07 -1.11
N TYR A 21 -1.87 -4.13 -0.28
CA TYR A 21 -2.21 -4.36 1.12
C TYR A 21 -3.31 -5.42 1.28
N GLN A 22 -4.37 -5.39 0.46
CA GLN A 22 -5.40 -6.43 0.51
C GLN A 22 -4.88 -7.79 0.08
N ALA A 23 -4.01 -7.87 -0.94
CA ALA A 23 -3.40 -9.13 -1.36
C ALA A 23 -2.50 -9.73 -0.26
N CYS A 24 -1.70 -8.92 0.42
CA CYS A 24 -0.85 -9.36 1.54
C CYS A 24 -1.64 -9.90 2.75
N ARG A 25 -2.97 -9.70 2.80
CA ARG A 25 -3.84 -10.29 3.83
C ARG A 25 -4.02 -11.81 3.69
N PHE A 26 -3.79 -12.35 2.49
CA PHE A 26 -4.11 -13.74 2.14
C PHE A 26 -2.89 -14.52 1.59
N PRO A 27 -1.77 -14.62 2.34
CA PRO A 27 -0.54 -15.22 1.86
C PRO A 27 -0.64 -16.72 1.52
N HIS A 28 -1.64 -17.42 2.08
CA HIS A 28 -1.90 -18.84 1.82
C HIS A 28 -2.86 -19.09 0.66
N HIS A 29 -3.39 -18.04 0.02
CA HIS A 29 -4.41 -18.16 -1.01
C HIS A 29 -3.97 -17.41 -2.28
N PRO A 30 -3.00 -17.94 -3.05
CA PRO A 30 -2.49 -17.29 -4.26
C PRO A 30 -3.57 -16.95 -5.28
N SER A 31 -4.61 -17.79 -5.42
CA SER A 31 -5.75 -17.53 -6.32
C SER A 31 -6.55 -16.30 -5.90
N LEU A 32 -6.83 -16.15 -4.60
CA LEU A 32 -7.50 -14.97 -4.06
C LEU A 32 -6.62 -13.72 -4.15
N GLN A 33 -5.30 -13.86 -3.93
CA GLN A 33 -4.35 -12.76 -4.18
C GLN A 33 -4.41 -12.32 -5.64
N LEU A 34 -4.41 -13.26 -6.59
CA LEU A 34 -4.51 -12.94 -8.01
C LEU A 34 -5.82 -12.22 -8.36
N GLU A 35 -6.96 -12.67 -7.81
CA GLU A 35 -8.25 -12.00 -7.98
C GLU A 35 -8.18 -10.55 -7.49
N ILE A 36 -7.63 -10.32 -6.29
CA ILE A 36 -7.46 -8.98 -5.72
C ILE A 36 -6.52 -8.11 -6.55
N LEU A 37 -5.38 -8.66 -7.01
CA LEU A 37 -4.38 -7.94 -7.79
C LEU A 37 -4.85 -7.62 -9.22
N SER A 38 -5.87 -8.33 -9.71
CA SER A 38 -6.46 -8.08 -11.03
C SER A 38 -7.41 -6.87 -11.03
N GLU A 39 -7.80 -6.36 -9.86
CA GLU A 39 -8.64 -5.18 -9.74
C GLU A 39 -7.83 -3.89 -9.92
N SER A 40 -8.27 -3.02 -10.83
CA SER A 40 -7.73 -1.66 -10.93
C SER A 40 -8.34 -0.70 -9.89
N ASN A 41 -9.51 -1.05 -9.33
CA ASN A 41 -10.21 -0.23 -8.36
C ASN A 41 -9.94 -0.74 -6.93
N PRO A 42 -9.25 0.03 -6.06
CA PRO A 42 -8.93 -0.47 -4.74
C PRO A 42 -10.16 -0.66 -3.82
N MET A 43 -11.30 -0.01 -4.12
CA MET A 43 -12.56 -0.30 -3.42
C MET A 43 -13.07 -1.70 -3.73
N MET A 44 -12.88 -2.18 -4.96
CA MET A 44 -13.25 -3.53 -5.37
C MET A 44 -12.33 -4.57 -4.73
N ALA A 45 -11.01 -4.34 -4.76
CA ALA A 45 -10.05 -5.14 -3.99
C ALA A 45 -10.42 -5.24 -2.50
N LYS A 46 -10.77 -4.11 -1.86
CA LYS A 46 -11.24 -4.09 -0.45
C LYS A 46 -12.55 -4.87 -0.27
N LYS A 47 -13.46 -4.84 -1.24
CA LYS A 47 -14.73 -5.59 -1.21
C LYS A 47 -14.48 -7.10 -1.29
N ILE A 48 -13.61 -7.56 -2.19
CA ILE A 48 -13.21 -8.97 -2.31
C ILE A 48 -12.56 -9.44 -1.00
N ALA A 49 -11.62 -8.67 -0.47
CA ALA A 49 -10.97 -8.98 0.80
C ALA A 49 -11.95 -9.05 1.98
N ARG A 50 -12.97 -8.18 2.01
CA ARG A 50 -14.03 -8.20 3.04
C ARG A 50 -14.93 -9.42 2.97
N LYS A 51 -15.20 -9.97 1.79
CA LYS A 51 -15.98 -11.22 1.65
C LYS A 51 -15.20 -12.44 2.14
N ASN A 52 -13.87 -12.38 2.04
CA ASN A 52 -12.97 -13.50 2.34
C ASN A 52 -12.26 -13.36 3.69
N THR A 53 -12.80 -12.58 4.64
CA THR A 53 -12.13 -12.32 5.93
C THR A 53 -11.84 -13.57 6.74
N HIS A 54 -12.60 -14.65 6.54
CA HIS A 54 -12.37 -15.95 7.16
C HIS A 54 -11.04 -16.62 6.73
N LEU A 55 -10.44 -16.18 5.61
CA LEU A 55 -9.15 -16.65 5.09
C LEU A 55 -7.97 -15.74 5.50
N THR A 56 -8.21 -14.75 6.35
CA THR A 56 -7.19 -13.78 6.77
C THR A 56 -6.01 -14.48 7.44
N ARG A 57 -4.78 -14.06 7.11
CA ARG A 57 -3.56 -14.53 7.78
C ARG A 57 -3.61 -14.40 9.31
N GLN A 58 -2.93 -15.33 9.99
CA GLN A 58 -2.70 -15.22 11.42
C GLN A 58 -1.91 -13.93 11.76
N GLY A 59 -2.26 -13.31 12.88
CA GLY A 59 -1.62 -12.08 13.35
C GLY A 59 -1.91 -10.86 12.46
N TRP A 60 -3.03 -10.83 11.73
CA TRP A 60 -3.35 -9.70 10.87
C TRP A 60 -3.42 -8.37 11.63
N ASP A 61 -4.11 -8.33 12.78
CA ASP A 61 -4.30 -7.07 13.51
C ASP A 61 -3.00 -6.50 14.08
N SER A 62 -2.02 -7.35 14.41
CA SER A 62 -0.68 -6.92 14.83
C SER A 62 0.21 -6.48 13.67
N ASN A 63 -0.01 -7.00 12.46
CA ASN A 63 0.86 -6.75 11.30
C ASN A 63 0.29 -5.74 10.29
N ARG A 64 -1.01 -5.46 10.30
CA ARG A 64 -1.71 -4.65 9.28
C ARG A 64 -1.12 -3.25 9.10
N ILE A 65 -0.66 -2.61 10.18
CA ILE A 65 0.01 -1.31 10.12
C ILE A 65 1.35 -1.45 9.38
N SER A 66 2.16 -2.43 9.75
CA SER A 66 3.47 -2.69 9.13
C SER A 66 3.33 -3.01 7.64
N ILE A 67 2.34 -3.81 7.26
CA ILE A 67 2.07 -4.17 5.86
C ILE A 67 1.64 -2.94 5.06
N MET A 68 0.72 -2.11 5.58
CA MET A 68 0.32 -0.87 4.90
C MET A 68 1.49 0.11 4.78
N LYS A 69 2.27 0.28 5.85
CA LYS A 69 3.46 1.14 5.84
C LYS A 69 4.47 0.67 4.80
N TRP A 70 4.71 -0.65 4.72
CA TRP A 70 5.57 -1.24 3.70
C TRP A 70 5.03 -0.97 2.29
N ALA A 71 3.73 -1.15 2.04
CA ALA A 71 3.12 -0.86 0.74
C ALA A 71 3.24 0.62 0.34
N VAL A 72 3.06 1.55 1.28
CA VAL A 72 3.25 3.00 1.06
C VAL A 72 4.73 3.34 0.80
N PHE A 73 5.65 2.67 1.49
CA PHE A 73 7.09 2.83 1.26
C PHE A 73 7.50 2.32 -0.12
N SER A 74 7.01 1.15 -0.53
CA SER A 74 7.18 0.62 -1.88
C SER A 74 6.67 1.59 -2.95
N LYS A 75 5.53 2.25 -2.68
CA LYS A 75 4.95 3.27 -3.57
C LYS A 75 5.88 4.47 -3.73
N LEU A 76 6.40 4.96 -2.62
CA LEU A 76 7.36 6.07 -2.62
C LEU A 76 8.67 5.70 -3.31
N CYS A 77 9.21 4.51 -3.05
CA CYS A 77 10.42 3.97 -3.66
C CYS A 77 10.37 4.02 -5.19
N GLN A 78 9.28 3.57 -5.80
CA GLN A 78 9.15 3.47 -7.26
C GLN A 78 8.64 4.74 -7.93
N ASN A 79 8.05 5.66 -7.16
CA ASN A 79 7.41 6.88 -7.66
C ASN A 79 8.00 8.12 -6.99
N TRP A 80 9.32 8.15 -6.78
CA TRP A 80 9.97 9.25 -6.07
C TRP A 80 9.66 10.60 -6.74
N ASP A 81 9.93 10.75 -8.04
CA ASP A 81 9.81 12.04 -8.73
C ASP A 81 8.37 12.55 -8.93
N SER A 82 7.37 11.86 -8.40
CA SER A 82 5.97 12.24 -8.49
C SER A 82 5.25 12.13 -7.14
N PHE A 83 5.22 10.94 -6.53
CA PHE A 83 4.52 10.71 -5.26
C PHE A 83 5.19 11.42 -4.09
N TYR A 84 6.53 11.50 -4.06
CA TYR A 84 7.22 12.24 -3.00
C TYR A 84 6.82 13.72 -3.04
N PHE A 85 6.92 14.39 -4.19
CA PHE A 85 6.62 15.81 -4.31
C PHE A 85 5.15 16.11 -4.01
N LEU A 86 4.23 15.23 -4.43
CA LEU A 86 2.82 15.34 -4.04
C LEU A 86 2.66 15.23 -2.51
N LEU A 87 3.28 14.24 -1.89
CA LEU A 87 3.21 14.06 -0.44
C LEU A 87 3.85 15.23 0.29
N ASP A 88 4.98 15.75 -0.20
CA ASP A 88 5.71 16.86 0.37
C ASP A 88 4.97 18.20 0.25
N SER A 89 4.22 18.40 -0.84
CA SER A 89 3.39 19.60 -1.08
C SER A 89 2.36 19.87 0.02
N THR A 90 2.03 18.85 0.81
CA THR A 90 1.14 18.99 1.97
C THR A 90 1.77 19.80 3.12
N GLY A 91 3.08 20.13 3.03
CA GLY A 91 3.78 20.94 4.02
C GLY A 91 3.79 20.25 5.39
N ASP A 92 3.42 20.98 6.43
CA ASP A 92 3.27 20.44 7.80
C ASP A 92 1.81 20.19 8.18
N LYS A 93 0.88 20.30 7.21
CA LYS A 93 -0.53 20.01 7.44
C LYS A 93 -0.72 18.54 7.79
N PHE A 94 -1.71 18.30 8.65
CA PHE A 94 -2.17 16.95 8.93
C PHE A 94 -2.83 16.33 7.70
N ILE A 95 -2.48 15.08 7.41
CA ILE A 95 -3.16 14.28 6.40
C ILE A 95 -4.19 13.42 7.12
N VAL A 96 -5.45 13.57 6.74
CA VAL A 96 -6.58 12.84 7.35
C VAL A 96 -7.30 12.05 6.25
N GLU A 97 -7.35 10.73 6.41
CA GLU A 97 -8.21 9.88 5.59
C GLU A 97 -9.64 9.99 6.14
N TYR A 98 -10.50 10.74 5.46
CA TYR A 98 -11.87 10.93 5.93
C TYR A 98 -12.71 9.65 5.76
N SER A 99 -13.39 9.23 6.82
CA SER A 99 -14.20 8.01 6.82
C SER A 99 -15.23 8.01 7.94
N GLU A 100 -16.52 7.90 7.58
CA GLU A 100 -17.62 7.80 8.54
C GLU A 100 -17.73 6.42 9.22
N LYS A 101 -17.09 5.38 8.64
CA LYS A 101 -17.27 3.98 9.07
C LYS A 101 -16.00 3.38 9.65
N ASP A 102 -14.87 3.61 8.98
CA ASP A 102 -13.57 3.03 9.32
C ASP A 102 -12.75 4.04 10.12
N ILE A 103 -13.01 4.11 11.43
CA ILE A 103 -12.33 5.01 12.37
C ILE A 103 -10.92 4.54 12.75
N PHE A 104 -10.48 3.37 12.29
CA PHE A 104 -9.11 2.90 12.51
C PHE A 104 -8.18 3.43 11.42
N TRP A 105 -8.50 3.16 10.14
CA TRP A 105 -7.67 3.66 9.04
C TRP A 105 -7.87 5.15 8.78
N GLY A 106 -9.08 5.65 8.98
CA GLY A 106 -9.44 7.04 8.82
C GLY A 106 -9.92 7.70 10.10
N ALA A 107 -10.55 8.87 9.92
CA ALA A 107 -11.26 9.61 10.94
C ALA A 107 -12.51 10.27 10.34
N ARG A 108 -13.56 10.41 11.14
CA ARG A 108 -14.75 11.18 10.78
C ARG A 108 -14.67 12.59 11.37
N LYS A 109 -15.46 13.50 10.83
CA LYS A 109 -15.55 14.86 11.36
C LYS A 109 -16.59 14.89 12.49
N GLU A 110 -16.21 15.41 13.65
CA GLU A 110 -17.10 15.66 14.79
C GLU A 110 -16.99 17.13 15.19
N LYS A 111 -18.03 17.92 14.88
CA LYS A 111 -18.05 19.38 15.04
C LYS A 111 -16.80 20.02 14.38
N ASP A 112 -15.90 20.57 15.19
CA ASP A 112 -14.67 21.26 14.77
C ASP A 112 -13.42 20.37 14.79
N SER A 113 -13.58 19.08 15.13
CA SER A 113 -12.47 18.12 15.29
C SER A 113 -12.64 16.88 14.41
N PHE A 114 -11.59 16.07 14.30
CA PHE A 114 -11.65 14.74 13.68
C PHE A 114 -11.47 13.66 14.74
N TYR A 115 -12.32 12.62 14.68
CA TYR A 115 -12.28 11.48 15.59
C TYR A 115 -11.96 10.19 14.83
N GLY A 116 -10.94 9.47 15.30
CA GLY A 116 -10.45 8.22 14.73
C GLY A 116 -8.93 8.10 14.89
N VAL A 117 -8.40 6.90 14.73
CA VAL A 117 -6.97 6.63 14.80
C VAL A 117 -6.23 7.26 13.60
N ASN A 118 -6.91 7.41 12.46
CA ASN A 118 -6.34 7.96 11.22
C ASN A 118 -5.01 7.27 10.86
N ALA A 119 -4.94 5.95 10.98
CA ALA A 119 -3.70 5.20 10.83
C ALA A 119 -3.05 5.43 9.45
N LEU A 120 -3.84 5.54 8.38
CA LEU A 120 -3.30 5.78 7.03
C LEU A 120 -2.71 7.19 6.91
N GLY A 121 -3.43 8.21 7.37
CA GLY A 121 -2.93 9.59 7.39
C GLY A 121 -1.63 9.72 8.19
N ARG A 122 -1.55 9.05 9.34
CA ARG A 122 -0.32 8.99 10.16
C ARG A 122 0.83 8.29 9.44
N ILE A 123 0.58 7.20 8.71
CA ILE A 123 1.60 6.55 7.87
C ILE A 123 2.09 7.49 6.79
N LEU A 124 1.21 8.24 6.11
CA LEU A 124 1.59 9.19 5.07
C LEU A 124 2.45 10.33 5.64
N MET A 125 2.07 10.91 6.77
CA MET A 125 2.87 11.93 7.46
C MET A 125 4.23 11.39 7.93
N PHE A 126 4.24 10.17 8.49
CA PHE A 126 5.49 9.50 8.84
C PHE A 126 6.39 9.32 7.61
N THR A 127 5.82 8.84 6.51
CA THR A 127 6.53 8.62 5.24
C THR A 127 7.13 9.93 4.72
N ARG A 128 6.35 11.02 4.71
CA ARG A 128 6.80 12.37 4.34
C ARG A 128 8.03 12.80 5.14
N ASN A 129 7.96 12.67 6.47
CA ASN A 129 9.04 13.11 7.35
C ASN A 129 10.30 12.27 7.18
N VAL A 130 10.16 10.95 7.03
CA VAL A 130 11.30 10.07 6.75
C VAL A 130 11.92 10.41 5.39
N ALA A 131 11.11 10.65 4.36
CA ALA A 131 11.60 11.03 3.03
C ALA A 131 12.36 12.36 3.04
N ARG A 132 11.84 13.40 3.72
CA ARG A 132 12.55 14.68 3.93
C ARG A 132 13.90 14.50 4.60
N THR A 133 13.96 13.64 5.63
CA THR A 133 15.17 13.46 6.46
C THR A 133 16.23 12.60 5.77
N LYS A 134 15.79 11.54 5.09
CA LYS A 134 16.69 10.49 4.59
C LYS A 134 17.00 10.63 3.10
N GLY A 135 16.19 11.38 2.35
CA GLY A 135 16.35 11.57 0.91
C GLY A 135 16.06 10.31 0.09
N ASN A 136 16.17 10.45 -1.23
CA ASN A 136 15.83 9.42 -2.21
C ASN A 136 16.66 8.14 -2.03
N THR A 137 17.96 8.29 -1.75
CA THR A 137 18.90 7.15 -1.64
C THR A 137 18.47 6.11 -0.61
N ALA A 138 17.82 6.54 0.48
CA ALA A 138 17.29 5.66 1.52
C ALA A 138 16.03 4.88 1.10
N PHE A 139 15.38 5.28 0.01
CA PHE A 139 14.23 4.62 -0.60
C PHE A 139 14.59 3.93 -1.92
N SER A 140 15.88 3.69 -2.18
CA SER A 140 16.33 2.96 -3.37
C SER A 140 15.87 1.50 -3.39
N ALA A 141 15.69 0.91 -2.20
CA ALA A 141 15.18 -0.45 -2.00
C ALA A 141 14.37 -0.55 -0.70
N ILE A 142 13.22 -1.23 -0.73
CA ILE A 142 12.39 -1.52 0.44
C ILE A 142 12.45 -3.02 0.72
N PRO A 143 13.07 -3.47 1.81
CA PRO A 143 13.16 -4.90 2.12
C PRO A 143 11.78 -5.48 2.48
N PRO A 144 11.56 -6.78 2.28
CA PRO A 144 10.35 -7.46 2.74
C PRO A 144 10.24 -7.40 4.26
N LEU A 145 9.00 -7.44 4.77
CA LEU A 145 8.76 -7.52 6.21
C LEU A 145 9.21 -8.88 6.76
N LYS A 146 9.85 -8.85 7.93
CA LYS A 146 10.21 -10.04 8.70
C LYS A 146 9.01 -10.57 9.50
N ILE A 147 7.94 -10.92 8.81
CA ILE A 147 6.73 -11.51 9.40
C ILE A 147 6.48 -12.90 8.80
N PRO A 148 5.81 -13.83 9.52
CA PRO A 148 5.52 -15.16 8.99
C PRO A 148 4.77 -15.06 7.65
N GLN A 149 5.10 -15.94 6.69
CA GLN A 149 4.38 -16.06 5.41
C GLN A 149 4.11 -14.69 4.74
N PHE A 150 5.15 -13.87 4.58
CA PHE A 150 5.06 -12.62 3.81
C PHE A 150 5.30 -12.91 2.33
N ASP A 151 4.29 -13.53 1.73
CA ASP A 151 4.34 -14.13 0.40
C ASP A 151 3.30 -13.48 -0.53
N LEU A 152 3.63 -13.39 -1.81
CA LEU A 152 2.77 -12.88 -2.88
C LEU A 152 2.72 -13.91 -4.00
N LEU A 153 1.50 -14.33 -4.36
CA LEU A 153 1.25 -15.36 -5.38
C LEU A 153 2.03 -16.66 -5.12
N GLY A 154 2.11 -17.08 -3.86
CA GLY A 154 2.80 -18.30 -3.43
C GLY A 154 4.33 -18.22 -3.38
N SER A 155 4.92 -17.05 -3.68
CA SER A 155 6.37 -16.83 -3.63
C SER A 155 6.75 -15.81 -2.55
N LYS A 156 7.96 -15.95 -1.98
CA LYS A 156 8.52 -14.95 -1.04
C LYS A 156 8.60 -13.58 -1.71
N ILE A 157 8.21 -12.53 -1.00
CA ILE A 157 8.38 -11.16 -1.50
C ILE A 157 9.87 -10.81 -1.51
N ALA A 158 10.38 -10.40 -2.68
CA ALA A 158 11.73 -9.87 -2.85
C ALA A 158 11.80 -8.38 -2.44
N PRO A 159 12.99 -7.81 -2.21
CA PRO A 159 13.13 -6.37 -2.03
C PRO A 159 12.54 -5.60 -3.21
N VAL A 160 11.76 -4.56 -2.92
CA VAL A 160 11.16 -3.68 -3.92
C VAL A 160 12.16 -2.58 -4.27
N LEU A 161 12.60 -2.51 -5.51
CA LEU A 161 13.61 -1.55 -5.97
C LEU A 161 12.96 -0.36 -6.67
N SER A 162 13.61 0.80 -6.55
CA SER A 162 13.21 2.04 -7.25
C SER A 162 13.31 1.92 -8.78
N THR A 163 14.17 1.01 -9.24
CA THR A 163 14.37 0.67 -10.65
C THR A 163 13.36 -0.34 -11.19
N ASP A 164 12.57 -0.98 -10.33
CA ASP A 164 11.52 -1.88 -10.79
C ASP A 164 10.47 -1.06 -11.54
N LYS A 165 10.30 -1.37 -12.83
CA LYS A 165 9.31 -0.74 -13.69
C LYS A 165 8.27 -1.77 -14.11
N PRO A 166 7.00 -1.36 -14.30
CA PRO A 166 6.01 -2.25 -14.87
C PRO A 166 6.57 -2.83 -16.17
N PRO A 167 6.39 -4.13 -16.43
CA PRO A 167 6.79 -4.69 -17.72
C PRO A 167 6.17 -3.84 -18.83
N SER A 168 6.96 -3.51 -19.84
CA SER A 168 6.49 -2.78 -21.02
C SER A 168 5.23 -3.46 -21.52
N LEU A 169 4.15 -2.70 -21.73
CA LEU A 169 2.97 -3.18 -22.44
C LEU A 169 3.46 -3.57 -23.84
N THR A 170 3.85 -4.81 -24.04
CA THR A 170 3.98 -5.36 -25.39
C THR A 170 2.57 -5.25 -25.97
N PRO A 171 2.36 -4.51 -27.08
CA PRO A 171 1.10 -4.60 -27.79
C PRO A 171 0.96 -6.08 -28.15
N GLN A 172 -0.02 -6.77 -27.58
CA GLN A 172 -0.45 -8.04 -28.14
C GLN A 172 -1.03 -7.68 -29.51
N LEU A 173 -0.20 -7.87 -30.54
CA LEU A 173 -0.67 -7.95 -31.92
C LEU A 173 -1.66 -9.12 -31.94
N PHE A 174 -2.95 -8.78 -32.04
CA PHE A 174 -3.96 -9.70 -32.51
C PHE A 174 -3.72 -9.98 -34.00
#